data_AF-A0A7S0Y8J2-F1
#
_entry.id   AF-A0A7S0Y8J2-F1
#
_cell.length_a   1.000
_cell.length_b   1.000
_cell.length_c   1.000
_cell.angle_alpha   90.00
_cell.angle_beta   90.00
_cell.angle_gamma   90.00
#
_symmetry.space_group_name_H-M   'P 1'
#
loop_
_entity.id
_entity.type
_entity.pdbx_description
1 polymer ?
#
loop_
_entity_poly.entity_id
_entity_poly.type
_entity_poly.pdbx_seq_one_letter_code
_entity_poly.pdbx_strand_id
1 'polypeptide(L)'
;KEGDMGDAHKCMYLLVDGYVKGVKTTKGKEERVFSQRAPGFTFGDSSLFGGGPREYTLHCITKTQLAKITADTFSALLHDDPPQLERLRYHGMSTVTKSLNIKKGLLLGSLTQPELYHVAEKTQLVIYHQGETIVTQGESRRDLGQYAQQVYILDSGELEVWVTGVFE
;
A
#
# COMPACT_ATOMS: atom_id res chain seq x y z
N LYS A 1 17.90 25.30 6.81
CA LYS A 1 17.41 25.53 5.43
C LYS A 1 16.41 24.43 5.13
N GLU A 2 15.12 24.72 5.29
CA GLU A 2 14.05 23.89 4.75
C GLU A 2 14.22 23.89 3.23
N GLY A 3 14.60 22.75 2.68
CA GLY A 3 14.78 22.60 1.24
C GLY A 3 13.41 22.58 0.56
N ASP A 4 13.21 23.49 -0.40
CA ASP A 4 12.22 23.49 -1.48
C ASP A 4 11.09 22.47 -1.35
N MET A 5 10.05 22.83 -0.58
CA MET A 5 8.80 22.08 -0.58
C MET A 5 8.15 22.05 -1.97
N GLY A 6 8.43 23.02 -2.85
CA GLY A 6 7.83 23.11 -4.19
C GLY A 6 8.15 21.95 -5.14
N ASP A 7 9.39 21.44 -5.11
CA ASP A 7 9.87 20.35 -5.98
C ASP A 7 9.73 18.95 -5.35
N ALA A 8 9.49 18.91 -4.03
CA ALA A 8 9.32 17.67 -3.28
C ALA A 8 8.01 16.92 -3.63
N HIS A 9 7.10 17.54 -4.38
CA HIS A 9 5.81 16.95 -4.72
C HIS A 9 5.79 16.07 -5.97
N LYS A 10 6.91 15.98 -6.71
CA LYS A 10 6.97 15.23 -7.99
C LYS A 10 8.24 14.39 -8.11
N CYS A 11 8.56 13.63 -7.07
CA CYS A 11 9.76 12.80 -7.07
C CYS A 11 9.67 11.63 -6.08
N MET A 12 10.31 10.53 -6.44
CA MET A 12 10.62 9.45 -5.53
C MET A 12 12.11 9.46 -5.19
N TYR A 13 12.44 8.88 -4.05
CA TYR A 13 13.80 8.81 -3.54
C TYR A 13 14.14 7.37 -3.16
N LEU A 14 15.39 6.98 -3.41
CA LEU A 14 16.02 5.80 -2.87
C LEU A 14 17.07 6.24 -1.86
N LEU A 15 16.98 5.70 -0.64
CA LEU A 15 17.99 5.89 0.39
C LEU A 15 19.25 5.08 0.04
N VAL A 16 20.33 5.76 -0.32
CA VAL A 16 21.61 5.16 -0.72
C VAL A 16 22.51 4.93 0.49
N ASP A 17 22.53 5.88 1.42
CA ASP A 17 23.39 5.84 2.60
C ASP A 17 22.76 6.66 3.75
N GLY A 18 23.03 6.26 4.99
CA GLY A 18 22.46 6.85 6.20
C GLY A 18 21.10 6.27 6.64
N TYR A 19 20.50 6.87 7.66
CA TYR A 19 19.23 6.43 8.26
C TYR A 19 18.22 7.57 8.33
N VAL A 20 16.94 7.22 8.16
CA VAL A 20 15.81 8.16 8.30
C VAL A 20 14.76 7.62 9.26
N LYS A 21 14.02 8.50 9.93
CA LYS A 21 12.83 8.16 10.73
C LYS A 21 11.57 8.74 10.10
N GLY A 22 10.50 7.96 10.05
CA GLY A 22 9.19 8.42 9.62
C GLY A 22 8.32 8.88 10.78
N VAL A 23 7.66 10.01 10.59
CA VAL A 23 6.78 10.65 11.56
C VAL A 23 5.43 10.92 10.90
N LYS A 24 4.34 10.64 11.60
CA LYS A 24 2.98 10.97 11.16
C LYS A 24 2.31 11.87 12.18
N THR A 25 1.86 13.04 11.74
CA THR A 25 1.09 13.97 12.57
C THR A 25 -0.39 13.70 12.36
N THR A 26 -1.10 13.34 13.43
CA THR A 26 -2.57 13.25 13.43
C THR A 26 -3.11 14.50 14.10
N LYS A 27 -4.15 15.14 13.54
CA LYS A 27 -4.71 16.41 14.06
C LYS A 27 -4.88 16.35 15.59
N GLY A 28 -4.15 17.21 16.30
CA GLY A 28 -4.22 17.35 17.77
C GLY A 28 -3.44 16.33 18.61
N LYS A 29 -2.58 15.50 18.02
CA LYS A 29 -1.75 14.51 18.76
C LYS A 29 -0.26 14.71 18.50
N GLU A 30 0.56 14.33 19.47
CA GLU A 30 2.02 14.35 19.38
C GLU A 30 2.54 13.54 18.19
N GLU A 31 3.67 13.99 17.63
CA GLU A 31 4.40 13.30 16.58
C GLU A 31 4.77 11.88 17.02
N ARG A 32 4.24 10.87 16.31
CA ARG A 32 4.63 9.48 16.54
C ARG A 32 5.64 9.04 15.50
N VAL A 33 6.82 8.64 15.98
CA VAL A 33 7.82 7.94 15.17
C VAL A 33 7.28 6.55 14.88
N PHE A 34 7.04 6.23 13.60
CA PHE A 34 6.47 4.94 13.23
C PHE A 34 7.55 3.91 12.87
N SER A 35 8.70 4.35 12.32
CA SER A 35 9.81 3.45 11.97
C SER A 35 11.09 4.19 11.63
N GLN A 36 12.24 3.54 11.88
CA GLN A 36 13.54 3.89 11.29
C GLN A 36 13.77 3.06 10.02
N ARG A 37 14.43 3.64 9.02
CA ARG A 37 14.70 3.01 7.73
C ARG A 37 16.19 3.13 7.37
N ALA A 38 16.70 2.05 6.79
CA ALA A 38 18.09 1.87 6.39
C ALA A 38 18.26 1.99 4.86
N PRO A 39 19.49 2.01 4.33
CA PRO A 39 19.74 2.01 2.90
C PRO A 39 18.99 0.91 2.14
N GLY A 40 18.54 1.23 0.93
CA GLY A 40 17.63 0.41 0.13
C GLY A 40 16.14 0.77 0.28
N PHE A 41 15.78 1.61 1.26
CA PHE A 41 14.41 2.09 1.42
C PHE A 41 14.02 3.11 0.34
N THR A 42 12.86 2.92 -0.28
CA THR A 42 12.26 3.85 -1.25
C THR A 42 11.06 4.57 -0.67
N PHE A 43 10.85 5.83 -1.07
CA PHE A 43 9.69 6.62 -0.66
C PHE A 43 9.31 7.67 -1.70
N GLY A 44 8.03 8.07 -1.71
CA GLY A 44 7.52 9.12 -2.58
C GLY A 44 7.02 8.67 -3.95
N ASP A 45 7.02 7.36 -4.16
CA ASP A 45 6.33 6.66 -5.23
C ASP A 45 4.86 7.10 -5.36
N SER A 46 4.14 7.28 -4.25
CA SER A 46 2.75 7.75 -4.27
C SER A 46 2.56 9.10 -4.96
N SER A 47 3.55 10.00 -4.89
CA SER A 47 3.52 11.29 -5.59
C SER A 47 3.74 11.19 -7.10
N LEU A 48 4.37 10.10 -7.57
CA LEU A 48 4.60 9.84 -8.98
C LEU A 48 3.44 9.12 -9.65
N PHE A 49 2.75 8.23 -8.93
CA PHE A 49 1.70 7.40 -9.51
C PHE A 49 0.26 7.87 -9.23
N GLY A 50 -0.01 8.39 -8.03
CA GLY A 50 -1.38 8.67 -7.57
C GLY A 50 -1.70 10.15 -7.38
N GLY A 51 -0.70 11.04 -7.40
CA GLY A 51 -0.88 12.47 -7.12
C GLY A 51 -1.39 12.78 -5.71
N GLY A 52 -1.45 11.77 -4.83
CA GLY A 52 -1.97 11.90 -3.47
C GLY A 52 -1.02 12.68 -2.55
N PRO A 53 -1.53 13.19 -1.41
CA PRO A 53 -0.71 13.89 -0.42
C PRO A 53 0.35 12.97 0.18
N ARG A 54 1.47 13.54 0.63
CA ARG A 54 2.49 12.81 1.39
C ARG A 54 1.88 12.33 2.71
N GLU A 55 1.90 11.01 2.95
CA GLU A 55 1.24 10.41 4.11
C GLU A 55 2.04 10.50 5.42
N TYR A 56 3.34 10.82 5.32
CA TYR A 56 4.29 10.87 6.42
C TYR A 56 5.46 11.81 6.10
N THR A 57 6.06 12.36 7.15
CA THR A 57 7.28 13.17 7.10
C THR A 57 8.47 12.27 7.41
N LEU A 58 9.58 12.41 6.66
CA LEU A 58 10.82 11.71 6.96
C LEU A 58 11.87 12.70 7.48
N HIS A 59 12.57 12.32 8.54
CA HIS A 59 13.70 13.07 9.07
C HIS A 59 14.98 12.24 8.98
N CYS A 60 16.06 12.85 8.49
CA CYS A 60 17.38 12.24 8.54
C CYS A 60 17.83 12.09 10.00
N ILE A 61 18.25 10.88 10.37
CA ILE A 61 18.84 10.56 11.67
C ILE A 61 20.35 10.77 11.60
N THR A 62 20.95 10.42 10.46
CA THR A 62 22.37 10.60 10.18
C THR A 62 22.56 11.53 8.98
N LYS A 63 23.82 11.79 8.59
CA LYS A 63 24.09 12.25 7.23
C LYS A 63 23.53 11.22 6.26
N THR A 64 22.80 11.69 5.25
CA THR A 64 22.00 10.84 4.36
C THR A 64 22.28 11.18 2.91
N GLN A 65 22.41 10.15 2.07
CA GLN A 65 22.51 10.28 0.62
C GLN A 65 21.28 9.66 -0.03
N LEU A 66 20.67 10.39 -0.96
CA LEU A 66 19.47 9.96 -1.67
C LEU A 66 19.73 10.01 -3.18
N ALA A 67 19.29 8.97 -3.89
CA ALA A 67 19.07 9.06 -5.32
C ALA A 67 17.64 9.59 -5.55
N LYS A 68 17.51 10.66 -6.33
CA LYS A 68 16.22 11.31 -6.65
C LYS A 68 15.82 10.96 -8.08
N ILE A 69 14.57 10.54 -8.26
CA ILE A 69 13.95 10.37 -9.58
C ILE A 69 12.77 11.34 -9.65
N THR A 70 12.81 12.29 -10.59
CA THR A 70 11.72 13.26 -10.80
C THR A 70 10.59 12.65 -11.60
N ALA A 71 9.40 13.25 -11.56
CA ALA A 71 8.28 12.81 -12.37
C ALA A 71 8.58 12.85 -13.87
N ASP A 72 9.35 13.82 -14.35
CA ASP A 72 9.70 13.92 -15.77
C ASP A 72 10.68 12.82 -16.18
N THR A 73 11.72 12.58 -15.37
CA THR A 73 12.65 11.46 -15.59
C THR A 73 11.91 10.12 -15.52
N PHE A 74 11.01 9.99 -14.56
CA PHE A 74 10.17 8.81 -14.41
C PHE A 74 9.28 8.61 -15.65
N SER A 75 8.56 9.65 -16.08
CA SER A 75 7.72 9.62 -17.28
C SER A 75 8.50 9.26 -18.55
N ALA A 76 9.71 9.83 -18.72
CA ALA A 76 10.58 9.49 -19.85
C ALA A 76 11.00 8.01 -19.83
N LEU A 77 11.45 7.50 -18.68
CA LEU A 77 11.80 6.08 -18.53
C LEU A 77 10.62 5.14 -18.87
N LEU A 78 9.40 5.59 -18.58
CA LEU A 78 8.20 4.82 -18.82
C LEU A 78 7.73 4.88 -20.28
N HIS A 79 7.98 5.99 -20.97
CA HIS A 79 7.65 6.16 -22.38
C HIS A 79 8.51 5.27 -23.28
N ASP A 80 9.75 5.00 -22.86
CA ASP A 80 10.70 4.18 -23.62
C ASP A 80 10.42 2.66 -23.53
N ASP A 81 9.63 2.20 -22.55
CA ASP A 81 9.22 0.79 -22.43
C ASP A 81 7.83 0.63 -21.74
N PRO A 82 6.72 0.68 -22.52
CA PRO A 82 5.35 0.66 -21.98
C PRO A 82 4.99 -0.60 -21.14
N PRO A 83 5.44 -1.82 -21.46
CA PRO A 83 5.28 -2.98 -20.58
C PRO A 83 5.90 -2.82 -19.17
N GLN A 84 6.96 -2.03 -19.02
CA GLN A 84 7.57 -1.76 -17.71
C GLN A 84 6.74 -0.78 -16.87
N LEU A 85 6.02 0.16 -17.50
CA LEU A 85 5.10 1.09 -16.83
C LEU A 85 4.05 0.37 -16.01
N GLU A 86 3.37 -0.60 -16.60
CA GLU A 86 2.34 -1.37 -15.91
C GLU A 86 2.95 -2.12 -14.71
N ARG A 87 4.07 -2.80 -14.90
CA ARG A 87 4.76 -3.52 -13.80
C ARG A 87 5.16 -2.60 -12.64
N LEU A 88 5.63 -1.39 -12.93
CA LEU A 88 6.10 -0.43 -11.93
C LEU A 88 4.93 0.27 -11.21
N ARG A 89 3.86 0.61 -11.93
CA ARG A 89 2.59 1.12 -11.37
C ARG A 89 2.01 0.15 -10.34
N TYR A 90 1.95 -1.15 -10.66
CA TYR A 90 1.41 -2.16 -9.76
C TYR A 90 2.33 -2.50 -8.58
N HIS A 91 3.64 -2.25 -8.70
CA HIS A 91 4.60 -2.43 -7.59
C HIS A 91 4.58 -1.24 -6.61
N GLY A 92 4.36 -0.02 -7.13
CA GLY A 92 4.27 1.21 -6.33
C GLY A 92 2.91 1.42 -5.66
N MET A 93 1.80 1.02 -6.29
CA MET A 93 0.47 1.50 -5.87
C MET A 93 -0.40 0.57 -5.03
N SER A 94 0.04 -0.60 -4.58
CA SER A 94 -0.93 -1.50 -3.95
C SER A 94 -0.40 -2.26 -2.76
N THR A 95 -0.77 -1.77 -1.58
CA THR A 95 -0.86 -2.55 -0.34
C THR A 95 -1.57 -3.88 -0.60
N VAL A 96 -2.60 -3.90 -1.46
CA VAL A 96 -3.27 -5.13 -1.91
C VAL A 96 -2.30 -6.05 -2.66
N THR A 97 -1.56 -5.60 -3.68
CA THR A 97 -0.61 -6.47 -4.42
C THR A 97 0.47 -7.03 -3.51
N LYS A 98 0.99 -6.24 -2.55
CA LYS A 98 1.96 -6.74 -1.55
C LYS A 98 1.32 -7.84 -0.70
N SER A 99 0.11 -7.63 -0.19
CA SER A 99 -0.61 -8.61 0.61
C SER A 99 -1.05 -9.85 -0.17
N LEU A 100 -1.36 -9.71 -1.46
CA LEU A 100 -1.59 -10.82 -2.38
C LEU A 100 -0.31 -11.64 -2.61
N ASN A 101 0.83 -10.98 -2.81
CA ASN A 101 2.12 -11.65 -3.05
C ASN A 101 2.68 -12.33 -1.79
N ILE A 102 2.38 -11.82 -0.60
CA ILE A 102 2.76 -12.42 0.69
C ILE A 102 1.91 -13.68 0.98
N LYS A 103 0.65 -13.73 0.49
CA LYS A 103 -0.30 -14.82 0.75
C LYS A 103 -0.41 -15.84 -0.41
N LYS A 104 0.72 -16.18 -1.04
CA LYS A 104 0.82 -17.23 -2.07
C LYS A 104 0.29 -18.62 -1.64
N GLY A 105 0.05 -18.83 -0.34
CA GLY A 105 -0.36 -20.13 0.21
C GLY A 105 -1.84 -20.49 0.11
N LEU A 106 -2.79 -19.56 -0.10
CA LEU A 106 -4.20 -19.88 0.23
C LEU A 106 -5.19 -20.00 -0.94
N LEU A 107 -5.11 -19.23 -2.02
CA LEU A 107 -6.08 -19.33 -3.14
C LEU A 107 -5.53 -18.83 -4.49
N LEU A 108 -4.56 -17.93 -4.46
CA LEU A 108 -4.05 -17.21 -5.64
C LEU A 108 -2.63 -17.63 -6.02
N GLY A 109 -2.12 -18.71 -5.42
CA GLY A 109 -0.75 -19.18 -5.62
C GLY A 109 -0.46 -19.72 -7.03
N SER A 110 -1.50 -20.10 -7.77
CA SER A 110 -1.41 -20.54 -9.17
C SER A 110 -1.42 -19.39 -10.18
N LEU A 111 -1.74 -18.17 -9.75
CA LEU A 111 -1.82 -17.02 -10.63
C LEU A 111 -0.42 -16.49 -10.93
N THR A 112 -0.18 -16.22 -12.20
CA THR A 112 1.01 -15.51 -12.68
C THR A 112 1.00 -14.06 -12.19
N GLN A 113 2.15 -13.41 -12.24
CA GLN A 113 2.28 -12.03 -11.80
C GLN A 113 1.34 -11.05 -12.56
N PRO A 114 1.13 -11.18 -13.90
CA PRO A 114 0.11 -10.40 -14.61
C PRO A 114 -1.33 -10.66 -14.14
N GLU A 115 -1.68 -11.91 -13.85
CA GLU A 115 -3.02 -12.25 -13.36
C GLU A 115 -3.28 -11.69 -11.96
N LEU A 116 -2.27 -11.73 -11.08
CA LEU A 116 -2.33 -11.07 -9.78
C LEU A 116 -2.54 -9.56 -9.91
N TYR A 117 -1.98 -8.91 -10.93
CA TYR A 117 -2.24 -7.48 -11.19
C TYR A 117 -3.68 -7.23 -11.59
N HIS A 118 -4.25 -8.07 -12.44
CA HIS A 118 -5.65 -7.96 -12.84
C HIS A 118 -6.61 -8.14 -11.66
N VAL A 119 -6.28 -9.06 -10.74
CA VAL A 119 -7.02 -9.22 -9.48
C VAL A 119 -6.90 -7.98 -8.61
N ALA A 120 -5.69 -7.44 -8.43
CA ALA A 120 -5.44 -6.25 -7.63
C ALA A 120 -6.20 -5.02 -8.16
N GLU A 121 -6.25 -4.82 -9.48
CA GLU A 121 -6.99 -3.72 -10.13
C GLU A 121 -8.49 -3.75 -9.82
N LYS A 122 -9.07 -4.95 -9.75
CA LYS A 122 -10.50 -5.14 -9.48
C LYS A 122 -10.83 -5.25 -7.99
N THR A 123 -9.82 -5.18 -7.12
CA THR A 123 -10.01 -5.31 -5.68
C THR A 123 -10.29 -3.95 -5.05
N GLN A 124 -11.36 -3.86 -4.26
CA GLN A 124 -11.69 -2.67 -3.50
C GLN A 124 -11.09 -2.74 -2.09
N LEU A 125 -10.41 -1.68 -1.66
CA LEU A 125 -9.99 -1.54 -0.27
C LEU A 125 -11.21 -1.17 0.59
N VAL A 126 -11.49 -1.98 1.61
CA VAL A 126 -12.56 -1.74 2.59
C VAL A 126 -11.94 -1.69 3.97
N ILE A 127 -12.31 -0.70 4.78
CA ILE A 127 -11.79 -0.47 6.13
C ILE A 127 -12.92 -0.73 7.11
N TYR A 128 -12.65 -1.57 8.11
CA TYR A 128 -13.54 -1.83 9.24
C TYR A 128 -12.89 -1.33 10.54
N HIS A 129 -13.71 -0.80 11.42
CA HIS A 129 -13.36 -0.37 12.76
C HIS A 129 -13.62 -1.47 13.80
N GLN A 130 -12.99 -1.34 14.97
CA GLN A 130 -13.17 -2.28 16.06
C GLN A 130 -14.65 -2.42 16.43
N GLY A 131 -15.14 -3.66 16.49
CA GLY A 131 -16.53 -4.00 16.84
C GLY A 131 -17.49 -4.03 15.66
N GLU A 132 -17.05 -3.67 14.44
CA GLU A 132 -17.87 -3.81 13.24
C GLU A 132 -17.91 -5.27 12.75
N THR A 133 -19.09 -5.72 12.32
CA THR A 133 -19.29 -7.05 11.74
C THR A 133 -18.94 -7.03 10.26
N ILE A 134 -18.05 -7.92 9.82
CA ILE A 134 -17.65 -8.05 8.41
C ILE A 134 -18.56 -9.02 7.66
N VAL A 135 -18.86 -10.18 8.25
CA VAL A 135 -19.73 -11.23 7.69
C VAL A 135 -20.62 -11.76 8.80
N THR A 136 -21.92 -11.92 8.54
CA THR A 136 -22.86 -12.52 9.50
C THR A 136 -23.19 -13.95 9.10
N GLN A 137 -23.13 -14.88 10.05
CA GLN A 137 -23.51 -16.28 9.81
C GLN A 137 -24.97 -16.39 9.36
N GLY A 138 -25.21 -17.13 8.29
CA GLY A 138 -26.57 -17.37 7.78
C GLY A 138 -27.13 -16.26 6.90
N GLU A 139 -26.38 -15.19 6.63
CA GLU A 139 -26.76 -14.21 5.61
C GLU A 139 -26.99 -14.91 4.27
N SER A 140 -28.20 -14.76 3.72
CA SER A 140 -28.56 -15.42 2.48
C SER A 140 -28.25 -14.52 1.27
N ARG A 141 -28.11 -15.15 0.10
CA ARG A 141 -27.95 -14.45 -1.18
C ARG A 141 -29.10 -13.47 -1.49
N ARG A 142 -30.28 -13.64 -0.87
CA ARG A 142 -31.40 -12.69 -1.00
C ARG A 142 -31.20 -11.41 -0.19
N ASP A 143 -30.48 -11.49 0.92
CA ASP A 143 -30.24 -10.37 1.84
C ASP A 143 -29.03 -9.53 1.40
N LEU A 144 -28.04 -10.18 0.76
CA LEU A 144 -26.80 -9.54 0.30
C LEU A 144 -26.85 -9.05 -1.16
N GLY A 145 -27.88 -9.40 -1.93
CA GLY A 145 -28.00 -9.01 -3.34
C GLY A 145 -26.76 -9.37 -4.18
N GLN A 146 -26.22 -8.40 -4.93
CA GLN A 146 -25.00 -8.58 -5.74
C GLN A 146 -23.72 -8.86 -4.94
N TYR A 147 -23.76 -8.69 -3.60
CA TYR A 147 -22.61 -8.87 -2.71
C TYR A 147 -22.51 -10.27 -2.11
N ALA A 148 -23.40 -11.19 -2.49
CA ALA A 148 -23.45 -12.56 -1.96
C ALA A 148 -22.22 -13.45 -2.29
N GLN A 149 -21.25 -12.96 -3.06
CA GLN A 149 -20.04 -13.70 -3.44
C GLN A 149 -18.81 -12.81 -3.33
N GLN A 150 -18.41 -12.50 -2.10
CA GLN A 150 -17.21 -11.72 -1.82
C GLN A 150 -16.15 -12.57 -1.13
N VAL A 151 -14.90 -12.35 -1.52
CA VAL A 151 -13.72 -12.90 -0.83
C VAL A 151 -12.97 -11.72 -0.26
N TYR A 152 -12.72 -11.77 1.05
CA TYR A 152 -11.94 -10.75 1.75
C TYR A 152 -10.52 -11.27 1.97
N ILE A 153 -9.55 -10.37 1.82
CA ILE A 153 -8.16 -10.65 2.13
C ILE A 153 -7.74 -9.66 3.21
N LEU A 154 -7.52 -10.16 4.42
CA LEU A 154 -7.07 -9.33 5.53
C LEU A 154 -5.69 -8.76 5.21
N ASP A 155 -5.62 -7.45 5.02
CA ASP A 155 -4.38 -6.74 4.73
C ASP A 155 -3.61 -6.42 6.01
N SER A 156 -4.30 -5.88 7.02
CA SER A 156 -3.76 -5.54 8.33
C SER A 156 -4.82 -5.63 9.42
N GLY A 157 -4.40 -5.84 10.66
CA GLY A 157 -5.27 -6.03 11.82
C GLY A 157 -5.45 -7.50 12.21
N GLU A 158 -6.36 -7.74 13.15
CA GLU A 158 -6.73 -9.07 13.63
C GLU A 158 -8.25 -9.25 13.47
N LEU A 159 -8.67 -10.47 13.21
CA LEU A 159 -10.09 -10.85 13.06
C LEU A 159 -10.42 -11.95 14.05
N GLU A 160 -11.60 -11.84 14.66
CA GLU A 160 -12.21 -12.91 15.43
C GLU A 160 -13.32 -13.55 14.60
N VAL A 161 -13.36 -14.88 14.58
CA VAL A 161 -14.36 -15.66 13.83
C VAL A 161 -15.17 -16.47 14.82
N TRP A 162 -16.49 -16.32 14.75
CA TRP A 162 -17.45 -16.99 15.61
C TRP A 162 -18.41 -17.80 14.75
N VAL A 163 -18.71 -19.04 15.17
CA VAL A 163 -19.71 -19.89 14.52
C VAL A 163 -20.64 -20.45 15.59
N THR A 164 -21.93 -20.24 15.41
CA THR A 164 -22.99 -20.71 16.30
C THR A 164 -23.55 -22.03 15.76
N GLY A 165 -23.78 -23.02 16.62
CA GLY A 165 -24.42 -24.30 16.24
C GLY A 165 -23.48 -25.43 15.78
N VAL A 166 -22.19 -25.40 16.14
CA VAL A 166 -21.21 -26.46 15.78
C VAL A 166 -21.19 -27.61 16.82
N PHE A 167 -21.97 -27.51 17.90
CA PHE A 167 -22.13 -28.55 18.91
C PHE A 167 -23.62 -28.92 19.08
N GLU A 168 -24.15 -29.72 18.15
CA GLU A 168 -25.25 -30.65 18.39
C GLU A 168 -24.85 -32.03 17.88
#